data_AF-A0A1W7R984-F1
#
_entry.id   AF-A0A1W7R984-F1
#
_cell.length_a   1.000
_cell.length_b   1.000
_cell.length_c   1.000
_cell.angle_alpha   90.00
_cell.angle_beta   90.00
_cell.angle_gamma   90.00
#
_symmetry.space_group_name_H-M   'P 1'
#
loop_
_entity.id
_entity.type
_entity.pdbx_description
1 polymer ?
#
loop_
_entity_poly.entity_id
_entity_poly.type
_entity_poly.pdbx_seq_one_letter_code
_entity_poly.pdbx_strand_id
1 'polypeptide(L)'
;MKSLLISTILVTFLALMLFDSINSGHTGEEHWNFICSSSNETLKDILDCYFDRISPDVREAHERLQQCTEMSQLEIIREHCINREFKTTGKESLIHSCYVKESKTFRRKPDEEEKPSQVVSCVESLPSFQAMKDRE
;
A
#
# COMPACT_ATOMS: atom_id res chain seq x y z
N MET A 1 22.72 20.02 -23.17
CA MET A 1 22.43 19.37 -21.86
C MET A 1 21.02 19.71 -21.36
N LYS A 2 19.96 19.46 -22.15
CA LYS A 2 18.55 19.62 -21.71
C LYS A 2 17.72 18.34 -21.85
N SER A 3 18.27 17.31 -22.52
CA SER A 3 17.55 16.08 -22.86
C SER A 3 17.61 14.98 -21.79
N LEU A 4 18.54 15.06 -20.84
CA LEU A 4 18.70 14.05 -19.78
C LEU A 4 17.74 14.26 -18.62
N LEU A 5 17.39 15.51 -18.29
CA LEU A 5 16.50 15.83 -17.17
C LEU A 5 15.03 15.46 -17.43
N ILE A 6 14.58 15.55 -18.68
CA ILE A 6 13.20 15.20 -19.05
C ILE A 6 13.00 13.68 -18.97
N SER A 7 14.02 12.89 -19.31
CA SER A 7 13.94 11.42 -19.28
C SER A 7 13.91 10.86 -17.86
N THR A 8 14.65 11.42 -16.91
CA THR A 8 14.59 10.98 -15.51
C THR A 8 13.26 11.33 -14.88
N ILE A 9 12.74 12.55 -15.07
CA ILE A 9 11.44 12.95 -14.54
C ILE A 9 10.33 12.03 -15.06
N LEU A 10 10.32 11.70 -16.36
CA LEU A 10 9.31 10.83 -16.95
C LEU A 10 9.34 9.41 -16.38
N VAL A 11 10.54 8.87 -16.14
CA VAL A 11 10.72 7.52 -15.58
C VAL A 11 10.33 7.48 -14.10
N THR A 12 10.65 8.52 -13.31
CA THR A 12 10.19 8.60 -11.92
C THR A 12 8.68 8.79 -11.83
N PHE A 13 8.09 9.59 -12.74
CA PHE A 13 6.64 9.78 -12.80
C PHE A 13 5.91 8.49 -13.19
N LEU A 14 6.44 7.71 -14.13
CA LEU A 14 5.93 6.39 -14.49
C LEU A 14 6.10 5.37 -13.37
N ALA A 15 7.20 5.40 -12.62
CA ALA A 15 7.40 4.52 -11.46
C ALA A 15 6.42 4.84 -10.31
N LEU A 16 6.15 6.13 -10.06
CA LEU A 16 5.16 6.59 -9.08
C LEU A 16 3.73 6.24 -9.50
N MET A 17 3.38 6.41 -10.78
CA MET A 17 2.06 6.05 -11.34
C MET A 17 1.80 4.54 -11.39
N LEU A 18 2.86 3.74 -11.47
CA LEU A 18 2.78 2.27 -11.33
C LEU A 18 2.73 1.83 -9.85
N PHE A 19 3.03 2.70 -8.88
CA PHE A 19 2.99 2.38 -7.45
C PHE A 19 1.65 2.77 -6.78
N ASP A 20 1.08 3.91 -7.19
CA ASP A 20 -0.39 4.00 -7.37
C ASP A 20 -0.82 2.83 -8.29
N SER A 21 -2.07 2.45 -8.55
CA SER A 21 -2.38 1.21 -9.31
C SER A 21 -1.97 -0.12 -8.62
N ILE A 22 -0.69 -0.37 -8.30
CA ILE A 22 -0.24 -1.63 -7.66
C ILE A 22 -0.72 -1.74 -6.20
N ASN A 23 -0.83 -0.64 -5.45
CA ASN A 23 -1.45 -0.63 -4.12
C ASN A 23 -2.75 0.21 -4.02
N SER A 24 -3.05 1.05 -5.02
CA SER A 24 -4.11 2.06 -4.90
C SER A 24 -5.28 1.92 -5.88
N GLY A 25 -5.31 0.89 -6.72
CA GLY A 25 -6.39 0.79 -7.71
C GLY A 25 -7.80 0.83 -7.10
N HIS A 26 -7.98 0.44 -5.83
CA HIS A 26 -9.27 0.45 -5.13
C HIS A 26 -9.23 1.10 -3.74
N THR A 27 -8.06 1.35 -3.14
CA THR A 27 -7.96 2.02 -1.84
C THR A 27 -8.00 3.52 -2.06
N GLY A 28 -9.19 4.11 -1.87
CA GLY A 28 -9.43 5.53 -2.08
C GLY A 28 -8.62 6.42 -1.15
N GLU A 29 -8.58 7.72 -1.46
CA GLU A 29 -7.91 8.71 -0.62
C GLU A 29 -8.48 8.71 0.81
N GLU A 30 -9.79 8.55 0.97
CA GLU A 30 -10.47 8.44 2.28
C GLU A 30 -9.94 7.26 3.12
N HIS A 31 -9.76 6.08 2.51
CA HIS A 31 -9.27 4.89 3.21
C HIS A 31 -7.82 5.09 3.66
N TRP A 32 -6.99 5.69 2.80
CA TRP A 32 -5.60 5.98 3.16
C TRP A 32 -5.47 7.07 4.22
N ASN A 33 -6.31 8.11 4.18
CA ASN A 33 -6.34 9.14 5.22
C ASN A 33 -6.71 8.51 6.56
N PHE A 34 -7.69 7.60 6.59
CA PHE A 34 -8.02 6.84 7.78
C PHE A 34 -6.86 5.94 8.25
N ILE A 35 -6.27 5.14 7.35
CA ILE A 35 -5.13 4.25 7.67
C ILE A 35 -3.97 5.06 8.26
N CYS A 36 -3.59 6.18 7.63
CA CYS A 36 -2.43 6.96 8.05
C CYS A 36 -2.65 7.75 9.34
N SER A 37 -3.89 8.12 9.66
CA SER A 37 -4.26 8.78 10.92
C SER A 37 -4.59 7.80 12.06
N SER A 38 -4.74 6.50 11.76
CA SER A 38 -5.11 5.47 12.74
C SER A 38 -4.00 5.15 13.75
N SER A 39 -4.40 4.66 14.93
CA SER A 39 -3.46 4.15 15.94
C SER A 39 -2.83 2.82 15.51
N ASN A 40 -1.78 2.39 16.21
CA ASN A 40 -1.15 1.10 15.91
C ASN A 40 -2.07 -0.09 16.20
N GLU A 41 -2.95 0.03 17.19
CA GLU A 41 -3.97 -0.97 17.51
C GLU A 41 -4.95 -1.12 16.35
N THR A 42 -5.52 -0.01 15.85
CA THR A 42 -6.41 -0.03 14.69
C THR A 42 -5.72 -0.57 13.43
N LEU A 43 -4.46 -0.22 13.20
CA LEU A 43 -3.69 -0.78 12.08
C LEU A 43 -3.48 -2.29 12.21
N LYS A 44 -3.29 -2.82 13.43
CA LYS A 44 -3.23 -4.27 13.64
C LYS A 44 -4.56 -4.93 13.34
N ASP A 45 -5.67 -4.37 13.79
CA ASP A 45 -7.00 -4.91 13.49
C ASP A 45 -7.27 -4.97 11.97
N ILE A 46 -6.85 -3.93 11.23
CA ILE A 46 -6.93 -3.91 9.75
C ILE A 46 -6.07 -5.02 9.15
N LEU A 47 -4.82 -5.15 9.61
CA LEU A 47 -3.87 -6.15 9.12
C LEU A 47 -4.37 -7.57 9.40
N ASP A 48 -4.86 -7.85 10.60
CA ASP A 48 -5.38 -9.16 10.99
C ASP A 48 -6.59 -9.53 10.10
N CYS A 49 -7.54 -8.61 9.94
CA CYS A 49 -8.66 -8.79 9.02
C CYS A 49 -8.19 -9.05 7.57
N TYR A 50 -7.21 -8.30 7.09
CA TYR A 50 -6.69 -8.42 5.73
C TYR A 50 -6.01 -9.78 5.53
N PHE A 51 -5.14 -10.18 6.45
CA PHE A 51 -4.41 -11.44 6.36
C PHE A 51 -5.36 -12.64 6.33
N ASP A 52 -6.45 -12.61 7.10
CA ASP A 52 -7.47 -13.68 7.11
C ASP A 52 -8.23 -13.84 5.79
N ARG A 53 -8.17 -12.85 4.89
CA ARG A 53 -8.95 -12.79 3.65
C ARG A 53 -8.13 -12.97 2.38
N ILE A 54 -6.81 -12.87 2.46
CA ILE A 54 -5.93 -13.05 1.30
C ILE A 54 -5.59 -14.52 1.08
N SER A 55 -5.19 -14.84 -0.15
CA SER A 55 -4.70 -16.18 -0.48
C SER A 55 -3.36 -16.48 0.20
N PRO A 56 -3.02 -17.76 0.38
CA PRO A 56 -1.72 -18.17 0.88
C PRO A 56 -0.54 -17.56 0.09
N ASP A 57 -0.65 -17.49 -1.24
CA ASP A 57 0.40 -16.92 -2.10
C ASP A 57 0.67 -15.44 -1.79
N VAL A 58 -0.39 -14.65 -1.58
CA VAL A 58 -0.27 -13.23 -1.24
C VAL A 58 0.28 -13.08 0.18
N ARG A 59 -0.14 -13.93 1.12
CA ARG A 59 0.42 -13.98 2.47
C ARG A 59 1.91 -14.28 2.45
N GLU A 60 2.36 -15.26 1.67
CA GLU A 60 3.77 -15.61 1.52
C GLU A 60 4.56 -14.45 0.87
N ALA A 61 3.99 -13.74 -0.09
CA ALA A 61 4.62 -12.53 -0.66
C ALA A 61 4.79 -11.42 0.39
N HIS A 62 3.83 -11.26 1.31
CA HIS A 62 3.98 -10.36 2.46
C HIS A 62 5.11 -10.82 3.39
N GLU A 63 5.24 -12.11 3.69
CA GLU A 63 6.34 -12.64 4.52
C GLU A 63 7.71 -12.42 3.86
N ARG A 64 7.83 -12.68 2.55
CA ARG A 64 9.05 -12.39 1.78
C ARG A 64 9.37 -10.89 1.77
N LEU A 65 8.36 -10.02 1.70
CA LEU A 65 8.55 -8.58 1.80
C LEU A 65 9.13 -8.18 3.17
N GLN A 66 8.66 -8.78 4.27
CA GLN A 66 9.22 -8.52 5.60
C GLN A 66 10.66 -9.01 5.72
N GLN A 67 10.95 -10.20 5.18
CA GLN A 67 12.31 -10.74 5.17
C GLN A 67 13.26 -9.87 4.34
N CYS A 68 12.80 -9.32 3.22
CA CYS A 68 13.61 -8.48 2.34
C CYS A 68 13.87 -7.08 2.93
N THR A 69 12.90 -6.53 3.65
CA THR A 69 12.99 -5.18 4.24
C THR A 69 13.51 -5.18 5.68
N GLU A 70 13.49 -6.33 6.35
CA GLU A 70 13.68 -6.48 7.80
C GLU A 70 12.69 -5.63 8.63
N MET A 71 11.52 -5.34 8.05
CA MET A 71 10.46 -4.54 8.67
C MET A 71 9.20 -5.36 8.90
N SER A 72 8.45 -5.05 9.95
CA SER A 72 7.09 -5.55 10.13
C SER A 72 6.12 -4.94 9.11
N GLN A 73 5.00 -5.61 8.85
CA GLN A 73 3.93 -5.06 7.99
C GLN A 73 3.44 -3.69 8.47
N LEU A 74 3.34 -3.52 9.79
CA LEU A 74 2.95 -2.26 10.41
C LEU A 74 3.96 -1.15 10.11
N GLU A 75 5.27 -1.44 10.22
CA GLU A 75 6.31 -0.48 9.87
C GLU A 75 6.28 -0.14 8.37
N ILE A 76 6.05 -1.11 7.50
CA ILE A 76 5.93 -0.88 6.05
C ILE A 76 4.76 0.08 5.75
N ILE A 77 3.60 -0.11 6.39
CA ILE A 77 2.45 0.80 6.27
C ILE A 77 2.82 2.20 6.78
N ARG A 78 3.51 2.31 7.93
CA ARG A 78 3.91 3.60 8.49
C ARG A 78 4.90 4.35 7.59
N GLU A 79 5.89 3.67 7.04
CA GLU A 79 6.79 4.27 6.06
C GLU A 79 6.02 4.76 4.82
N HIS A 80 5.04 3.99 4.33
CA HIS A 80 4.19 4.44 3.22
C HIS A 80 3.41 5.71 3.57
N CYS A 81 2.84 5.80 4.77
CA CYS A 81 2.14 7.00 5.24
C CYS A 81 3.05 8.22 5.38
N ILE A 82 4.29 8.05 5.84
CA ILE A 82 5.27 9.14 5.93
C ILE A 82 5.62 9.67 4.53
N ASN A 83 5.83 8.79 3.55
CA ASN A 83 6.13 9.20 2.18
C ASN A 83 4.95 9.93 1.51
N ARG A 84 3.69 9.57 1.84
CA ARG A 84 2.49 10.30 1.40
C ARG A 84 2.44 11.74 1.90
N GLU A 85 3.07 12.04 3.03
CA GLU A 85 3.27 13.42 3.52
C GLU A 85 4.44 14.15 2.83
N PHE A 86 4.94 13.64 1.69
CA PHE A 86 6.12 14.12 0.96
C PHE A 86 7.41 14.13 1.78
N LYS A 87 7.49 13.29 2.82
CA LYS A 87 8.70 13.09 3.61
C LYS A 87 9.37 11.79 3.14
N THR A 88 10.29 11.90 2.19
CA THR A 88 11.04 10.73 1.70
C THR A 88 11.91 10.15 2.81
N THR A 89 11.71 8.88 3.15
CA THR A 89 12.64 8.14 4.01
C THR A 89 13.62 7.34 3.15
N GLY A 90 14.83 7.09 3.66
CA GLY A 90 15.79 6.21 2.98
C GLY A 90 15.25 4.78 2.76
N LYS A 91 14.22 4.39 3.52
CA LYS A 91 13.61 3.06 3.51
C LYS A 91 12.59 2.87 2.38
N GLU A 92 12.04 3.95 1.81
CA GLU A 92 11.12 3.87 0.68
C GLU A 92 11.74 3.11 -0.51
N SER A 93 13.00 3.44 -0.82
CA SER A 93 13.75 2.80 -1.91
C SER A 93 13.93 1.30 -1.67
N LEU A 94 14.15 0.90 -0.42
CA LEU A 94 14.28 -0.51 -0.02
C LEU A 94 12.95 -1.24 -0.20
N ILE A 95 11.86 -0.70 0.37
CA ILE A 95 10.51 -1.26 0.25
C ILE A 95 10.15 -1.43 -1.23
N HIS A 96 10.36 -0.41 -2.05
CA HIS A 96 10.09 -0.46 -3.48
C HIS A 96 10.92 -1.56 -4.17
N SER A 97 12.22 -1.65 -3.89
CA SER A 97 13.08 -2.67 -4.49
C SER A 97 12.65 -4.11 -4.13
N CYS A 98 12.16 -4.32 -2.91
CA CYS A 98 11.63 -5.59 -2.46
C CYS A 98 10.26 -5.89 -3.11
N TYR A 99 9.39 -4.89 -3.20
CA TYR A 99 8.06 -5.03 -3.80
C TYR A 99 8.14 -5.38 -5.29
N VAL A 100 9.07 -4.78 -6.05
CA VAL A 100 9.28 -5.08 -7.47
C VAL A 100 9.56 -6.57 -7.71
N LYS A 101 10.28 -7.24 -6.80
CA LYS A 101 10.56 -8.68 -6.89
C LYS A 101 9.28 -9.53 -6.76
N GLU A 102 8.33 -9.05 -5.97
CA GLU A 102 7.04 -9.72 -5.69
C GLU A 102 5.91 -9.24 -6.59
N SER A 103 6.20 -8.35 -7.55
CA SER A 103 5.18 -7.66 -8.36
C SER A 103 4.23 -8.60 -9.12
N LYS A 104 4.63 -9.84 -9.43
CA LYS A 104 3.75 -10.82 -10.07
C LYS A 104 2.64 -11.33 -9.14
N THR A 105 2.90 -11.39 -7.84
CA THR A 105 1.95 -11.89 -6.83
C THR A 105 0.99 -10.80 -6.41
N PHE A 106 1.46 -9.55 -6.35
CA PHE A 106 0.64 -8.39 -5.99
C PHE A 106 -0.13 -7.79 -7.18
N ARG A 107 0.28 -8.06 -8.42
CA ARG A 107 -0.43 -7.57 -9.60
C ARG A 107 -1.77 -8.28 -9.75
N ARG A 108 -2.81 -7.47 -9.89
CA ARG A 108 -4.16 -7.86 -10.32
C ARG A 108 -4.11 -8.66 -11.62
N LYS A 109 -4.87 -9.76 -11.68
CA LYS A 109 -5.14 -10.44 -12.95
C LYS A 109 -6.10 -9.58 -13.76
N PRO A 110 -5.87 -9.38 -15.07
CA PRO A 110 -6.69 -8.49 -15.91
C PRO A 110 -8.20 -8.81 -15.91
N ASP A 111 -8.57 -10.02 -15.49
CA ASP A 111 -9.90 -10.60 -15.63
C ASP A 111 -10.68 -10.66 -14.30
N GLU A 112 -10.07 -10.23 -13.19
CA GLU A 112 -10.78 -10.12 -11.91
C GLU A 112 -11.65 -8.85 -11.95
N GLU A 113 -12.97 -9.01 -11.83
CA GLU A 113 -13.96 -7.91 -11.71
C GLU A 113 -13.54 -6.86 -10.67
N GLU A 114 -14.09 -5.64 -10.76
CA GLU A 114 -13.89 -4.45 -9.89
C GLU A 114 -14.28 -4.66 -8.41
N LYS A 115 -13.87 -5.78 -7.80
CA LYS A 115 -14.06 -6.01 -6.37
C LYS A 115 -13.11 -5.08 -5.60
N PRO A 116 -13.61 -4.38 -4.57
CA PRO A 116 -12.75 -3.62 -3.68
C PRO A 116 -11.63 -4.51 -3.14
N SER A 117 -10.45 -3.93 -2.94
CA SER A 117 -9.33 -4.65 -2.36
C SER A 117 -9.73 -5.20 -0.99
N GLN A 118 -9.16 -6.33 -0.56
CA GLN A 118 -9.49 -6.92 0.75
C GLN A 118 -9.21 -5.93 1.90
N VAL A 119 -8.21 -5.05 1.74
CA VAL A 119 -7.91 -3.99 2.70
C VAL A 119 -9.03 -2.95 2.78
N VAL A 120 -9.65 -2.57 1.66
CA VAL A 120 -10.82 -1.66 1.64
C VAL A 120 -11.98 -2.29 2.40
N SER A 121 -12.30 -3.55 2.13
CA SER A 121 -13.36 -4.24 2.85
C SER A 121 -13.11 -4.34 4.36
N CYS A 122 -11.84 -4.48 4.77
CA CYS A 122 -11.47 -4.46 6.18
C CYS A 122 -11.62 -3.08 6.82
N VAL A 123 -11.13 -2.02 6.16
CA VAL A 123 -11.29 -0.64 6.62
C VAL A 123 -12.77 -0.27 6.72
N GLU A 124 -13.58 -0.59 5.72
CA GLU A 124 -15.01 -0.30 5.69
C GLU A 124 -15.79 -1.05 6.77
N SER A 125 -15.31 -2.19 7.24
CA SER A 125 -15.94 -2.93 8.33
C SER A 125 -15.71 -2.32 9.72
N LEU A 126 -14.78 -1.36 9.85
CA LEU A 126 -14.46 -0.75 11.13
C LEU A 126 -15.48 0.32 11.53
N PRO A 127 -16.07 0.26 12.74
CA PRO A 127 -16.98 1.30 13.24
C PRO A 127 -16.34 2.70 13.25
N SER A 128 -15.05 2.78 13.51
CA SER A 128 -14.30 4.05 13.53
C SER A 128 -14.18 4.70 12.14
N PHE A 129 -14.12 3.91 11.08
CA PHE A 129 -14.11 4.44 9.71
C PHE A 129 -15.49 4.97 9.33
N GLN A 130 -16.55 4.24 9.67
CA GLN A 130 -17.93 4.70 9.46
C GLN A 130 -18.20 6.02 10.18
N ALA A 131 -17.77 6.12 11.45
CA ALA A 131 -17.90 7.36 12.22
C ALA A 131 -17.05 8.54 11.68
N MET A 132 -16.00 8.27 10.90
CA MET A 132 -15.24 9.30 10.18
C MET A 132 -16.04 9.80 8.98
N LYS A 133 -16.61 8.88 8.18
CA LYS A 133 -17.41 9.20 6.99
C LYS A 133 -18.66 10.02 7.33
N ASP A 134 -19.28 9.76 8.47
CA ASP A 134 -20.48 10.51 8.91
C ASP A 134 -20.20 11.98 9.29
N ARG A 135 -18.92 12.40 9.37
CA ARG A 135 -18.50 13.74 9.79
C ARG A 135 -18.00 14.63 8.64
N GLU A 136 -17.80 14.06 7.45
CA GLU A 136 -17.38 14.76 6.23
C GLU A 136 -18.59 15.14 5.37
#